data_AF-N2BXJ4-F1
#
_entry.id   AF-N2BXJ4-F1
#
_cell.length_a   1.000
_cell.length_b   1.000
_cell.length_c   1.000
_cell.angle_alpha   90.00
_cell.angle_beta   90.00
_cell.angle_gamma   90.00
#
_symmetry.space_group_name_H-M   'P 1'
#
loop_
_entity.id
_entity.type
_entity.pdbx_description
1 polymer ?
#
loop_
_entity_poly.entity_id
_entity_poly.type
_entity_poly.pdbx_seq_one_letter_code
_entity_poly.pdbx_strand_id
1 'polypeptide(L)'
;MIYVGNFSYNDNTDETDNYCLIPCLVVADTVDEALDKFASQLISLHEEGTIVSDADYIYLDSLVELSAEESKPVMLSWQKIAVTENGLSSISSALPASDESVGCAYTFVDDDDEDFQTEFDDPNIDFADLEEADEEPFLDFTQMD
;
A
#
# COMPACT_ATOMS: atom_id res chain seq x y z
N MET A 1 -7.38 -9.80 14.08
CA MET A 1 -7.86 -8.61 13.32
C MET A 1 -7.95 -8.96 11.84
N ILE A 2 -8.62 -8.14 11.05
CA ILE A 2 -8.58 -8.23 9.58
C ILE A 2 -7.57 -7.21 9.09
N TYR A 3 -6.64 -7.62 8.23
CA TYR A 3 -5.65 -6.73 7.63
C TYR A 3 -5.87 -6.64 6.12
N VAL A 4 -5.71 -5.43 5.57
CA VAL A 4 -5.80 -5.18 4.14
C VAL A 4 -4.52 -4.49 3.69
N GLY A 5 -3.67 -5.21 2.94
CA GLY A 5 -2.47 -4.66 2.33
C GLY A 5 -2.76 -4.25 0.90
N ASN A 6 -2.48 -3.00 0.54
CA ASN A 6 -2.52 -2.54 -0.84
C ASN A 6 -1.10 -2.55 -1.37
N PHE A 7 -0.84 -3.39 -2.37
CA PHE A 7 0.48 -3.53 -2.97
C PHE A 7 0.47 -3.03 -4.41
N SER A 8 1.63 -2.63 -4.90
CA SER A 8 1.82 -2.21 -6.28
C SER A 8 3.11 -2.74 -6.90
N TYR A 9 3.13 -2.87 -8.22
CA TYR A 9 4.34 -3.17 -8.98
C TYR A 9 4.24 -2.65 -10.42
N ASN A 10 5.40 -2.45 -11.06
CA ASN A 10 5.49 -2.20 -12.49
C ASN A 10 5.66 -3.54 -13.22
N ASP A 11 4.83 -3.80 -14.24
CA ASP A 11 5.03 -4.94 -15.11
C ASP A 11 6.19 -4.66 -16.07
N ASN A 12 7.36 -5.22 -15.75
CA ASN A 12 8.59 -4.96 -16.49
C ASN A 12 8.66 -5.71 -17.83
N THR A 13 7.68 -6.56 -18.13
CA THR A 13 7.58 -7.26 -19.42
C THR A 13 6.62 -6.60 -20.39
N ASP A 14 5.83 -5.63 -19.92
CA ASP A 14 4.88 -4.92 -20.76
C ASP A 14 5.53 -3.73 -21.47
N GLU A 15 5.42 -3.69 -22.80
CA GLU A 15 5.89 -2.58 -23.64
C GLU A 15 5.15 -1.25 -23.36
N THR A 16 4.08 -1.29 -22.56
CA THR A 16 3.23 -0.15 -22.22
C THR A 16 3.41 0.38 -20.80
N ASP A 17 4.44 -0.09 -20.06
CA ASP A 17 4.76 0.32 -18.69
C ASP A 17 3.54 0.25 -17.76
N ASN A 18 2.87 -0.91 -17.76
CA ASN A 18 1.65 -1.08 -16.98
C ASN A 18 1.97 -1.08 -15.47
N TYR A 19 1.18 -0.27 -14.75
CA TYR A 19 1.23 -0.20 -13.29
C TYR A 19 0.10 -1.03 -12.70
N CYS A 20 0.46 -1.99 -11.85
CA CYS A 20 -0.43 -2.98 -11.30
C CYS A 20 -0.72 -2.71 -9.82
N LEU A 21 -1.97 -2.89 -9.42
CA LEU A 21 -2.44 -2.74 -8.04
C LEU A 21 -3.02 -4.05 -7.53
N ILE A 22 -2.57 -4.47 -6.35
CA ILE A 22 -2.88 -5.78 -5.75
C ILE A 22 -3.38 -5.56 -4.32
N PRO A 23 -4.69 -5.31 -4.12
CA PRO A 23 -5.26 -5.34 -2.77
C PRO A 23 -5.37 -6.78 -2.28
N CYS A 24 -4.80 -7.05 -1.10
CA CYS A 24 -4.83 -8.33 -0.42
C CYS A 24 -5.51 -8.20 0.95
N LEU A 25 -6.23 -9.24 1.38
CA LEU A 25 -6.86 -9.29 2.70
C LEU A 25 -6.45 -10.57 3.43
N VAL A 26 -6.16 -10.45 4.72
CA VAL A 26 -5.83 -11.60 5.58
C VAL A 26 -6.35 -11.41 7.00
N VAL A 27 -6.65 -12.52 7.68
CA VAL A 27 -6.87 -12.53 9.13
C VAL A 27 -5.57 -12.94 9.81
N ALA A 28 -5.12 -12.14 10.77
CA ALA A 28 -3.94 -12.40 11.59
C ALA A 28 -4.12 -11.83 13.00
N ASP A 29 -3.30 -12.30 13.93
CA ASP A 29 -3.29 -11.81 15.31
C ASP A 29 -2.42 -10.55 15.44
N THR A 30 -1.37 -10.41 14.63
CA THR A 30 -0.46 -9.25 14.63
C THR A 30 -0.20 -8.73 13.20
N VAL A 31 0.31 -7.49 13.12
CA VAL A 31 0.78 -6.88 11.87
C VAL A 31 1.87 -7.73 11.22
N ASP A 32 2.88 -8.15 11.98
CA ASP A 32 3.99 -8.97 11.46
C ASP A 32 3.49 -10.28 10.84
N GLU A 33 2.55 -10.97 11.51
CA GLU A 33 1.96 -12.20 10.99
C GLU A 33 1.15 -11.93 9.69
N ALA A 34 0.48 -10.78 9.59
CA ALA A 34 -0.21 -10.38 8.37
C ALA A 34 0.78 -10.15 7.22
N LEU A 35 1.87 -9.42 7.47
CA LEU A 35 2.93 -9.16 6.50
C LEU A 35 3.59 -10.45 6.02
N ASP A 36 3.93 -11.37 6.93
CA ASP A 36 4.49 -12.68 6.60
C ASP A 36 3.56 -13.49 5.68
N LYS A 37 2.25 -13.46 5.96
CA LYS A 37 1.25 -14.13 5.13
C LYS A 37 1.10 -13.49 3.75
N PHE A 38 1.10 -12.16 3.67
CA PHE A 38 1.07 -11.45 2.39
C PHE A 38 2.33 -11.75 1.56
N ALA A 39 3.51 -11.66 2.16
CA ALA A 39 4.78 -11.99 1.52
C ALA A 39 4.76 -13.42 0.98
N SER A 40 4.40 -14.40 1.82
CA SER A 40 4.32 -15.81 1.44
C SER A 40 3.38 -16.03 0.24
N GLN A 41 2.23 -15.37 0.22
CA GLN A 41 1.27 -15.50 -0.88
C GLN A 41 1.80 -14.87 -2.17
N LEU A 42 2.40 -13.69 -2.11
CA LEU A 42 2.92 -12.98 -3.28
C LEU A 42 4.15 -13.69 -3.87
N ILE A 43 5.05 -14.19 -3.03
CA ILE A 43 6.17 -15.04 -3.46
C ILE A 43 5.65 -16.29 -4.15
N SER A 44 4.67 -17.00 -3.57
CA SER A 44 4.08 -18.19 -4.20
C SER A 44 3.49 -17.87 -5.57
N LEU A 45 2.78 -16.75 -5.72
CA LEU A 45 2.20 -16.33 -7.00
C LEU A 45 3.26 -15.98 -8.05
N HIS A 46 4.37 -15.39 -7.61
CA HIS A 46 5.54 -15.08 -8.45
C HIS A 46 6.20 -16.38 -8.94
N GLU A 47 6.52 -17.30 -8.03
CA GLU A 47 7.16 -18.58 -8.34
C GLU A 47 6.29 -19.50 -9.21
N GLU A 48 4.97 -19.47 -9.03
CA GLU A 48 4.02 -20.24 -9.84
C GLU A 48 3.87 -19.68 -11.28
N GLY A 49 4.47 -18.53 -11.59
CA GLY A 49 4.45 -17.94 -12.92
C GLY A 49 3.07 -17.40 -13.31
N THR A 50 2.33 -16.83 -12.35
CA THR A 50 0.90 -16.52 -12.54
C THR A 50 0.64 -15.05 -12.86
N ILE A 51 0.30 -14.26 -11.84
CA ILE A 51 -0.23 -12.90 -12.00
C ILE A 51 0.79 -11.82 -11.63
N VAL A 52 1.84 -12.18 -10.89
CA VAL A 52 2.92 -11.28 -10.47
C VAL A 52 4.29 -11.76 -10.96
N SER A 53 4.33 -12.70 -11.91
CA SER A 53 5.57 -13.32 -12.41
C SER A 53 6.58 -12.36 -13.02
N ASP A 54 6.10 -11.20 -13.43
CA ASP A 54 6.85 -10.20 -14.18
C ASP A 54 7.21 -8.99 -13.30
N ALA A 55 7.01 -9.11 -11.99
CA ALA A 55 7.35 -8.10 -10.99
C ALA A 55 8.80 -8.29 -10.51
N ASP A 56 9.68 -7.31 -10.76
CA ASP A 56 11.00 -7.29 -10.11
C ASP A 56 10.90 -6.84 -8.64
N TYR A 57 10.00 -5.90 -8.38
CA TYR A 57 9.77 -5.30 -7.07
C TYR A 57 8.27 -5.22 -6.80
N ILE A 58 7.85 -5.56 -5.59
CA ILE A 58 6.50 -5.26 -5.10
C ILE A 58 6.62 -4.28 -3.95
N TYR A 59 5.84 -3.20 -3.99
CA TYR A 59 5.76 -2.17 -2.97
C TYR A 59 4.50 -2.34 -2.12
N LEU A 60 4.57 -1.99 -0.84
CA LEU A 60 3.43 -1.93 0.06
C LEU A 60 3.01 -0.47 0.20
N ASP A 61 1.94 -0.08 -0.50
CA ASP A 61 1.45 1.30 -0.53
C ASP A 61 0.75 1.68 0.78
N SER A 62 0.04 0.73 1.40
CA SER A 62 -0.63 0.92 2.69
C SER A 62 -1.05 -0.40 3.33
N LEU A 63 -1.09 -0.42 4.66
CA LEU A 63 -1.58 -1.56 5.44
C LEU A 63 -2.66 -1.11 6.42
N VAL A 64 -3.88 -1.59 6.20
CA VAL A 64 -5.03 -1.26 7.04
C VAL A 64 -5.30 -2.38 8.04
N GLU A 65 -5.40 -2.04 9.32
CA GLU A 65 -5.95 -2.91 10.36
C GLU A 65 -7.43 -2.59 10.60
N LEU A 66 -8.29 -3.61 10.59
CA LEU A 66 -9.73 -3.52 10.81
C LEU A 66 -10.17 -4.43 11.96
N SER A 67 -11.14 -3.93 12.73
CA SER A 67 -11.91 -4.76 13.65
C SER A 67 -12.77 -5.77 12.90
N ALA A 68 -12.92 -6.98 13.44
CA ALA A 68 -13.75 -8.02 12.83
C ALA A 68 -15.28 -7.79 13.01
N GLU A 69 -15.68 -6.78 13.80
CA GLU A 69 -17.07 -6.56 14.21
C GLU A 69 -17.81 -5.47 13.41
N GLU A 70 -17.30 -5.09 12.24
CA GLU A 70 -17.89 -4.00 11.45
C GLU A 70 -19.33 -4.30 10.99
N SER A 71 -20.28 -3.59 11.59
CA SER A 71 -21.71 -3.71 11.27
C SER A 71 -22.14 -2.91 10.05
N LYS A 72 -21.24 -2.08 9.51
CA LYS A 72 -21.43 -1.26 8.31
C LYS A 72 -20.37 -1.60 7.26
N PRO A 73 -20.69 -1.48 5.96
CA PRO A 73 -19.67 -1.63 4.92
C PRO A 73 -18.56 -0.60 5.09
N VAL A 74 -17.31 -1.05 4.96
CA VAL A 74 -16.11 -0.21 4.97
C VAL A 74 -15.56 -0.14 3.55
N MET A 75 -15.29 1.07 3.06
CA MET A 75 -14.64 1.25 1.76
C MET A 75 -13.13 1.05 1.96
N LEU A 76 -12.59 -0.04 1.42
CA LEU A 76 -11.18 -0.41 1.65
C LEU A 76 -10.22 0.32 0.71
N SER A 77 -10.65 0.52 -0.54
CA SER A 77 -9.87 1.19 -1.57
C SER A 77 -10.80 1.97 -2.49
N TRP A 78 -10.40 3.19 -2.82
CA TRP A 78 -10.96 3.97 -3.91
C TRP A 78 -9.84 4.34 -4.86
N GLN A 79 -10.07 4.12 -6.16
CA GLN A 79 -9.13 4.49 -7.20
C GLN A 79 -9.88 5.23 -8.31
N LYS A 80 -9.29 6.33 -8.77
CA LYS A 80 -9.71 7.07 -9.94
C LYS A 80 -8.59 7.08 -10.97
N ILE A 81 -8.86 6.47 -12.12
CA ILE A 81 -7.98 6.51 -13.28
C ILE A 81 -8.50 7.59 -14.23
N ALA A 82 -7.66 8.58 -14.52
CA ALA A 82 -7.92 9.67 -15.43
C ALA A 82 -7.01 9.58 -16.64
N VAL A 83 -7.58 9.67 -17.84
CA VAL A 83 -6.80 9.80 -19.08
C VAL A 83 -6.38 11.27 -19.23
N THR A 84 -5.08 11.50 -19.40
CA THR A 84 -4.49 12.83 -19.61
C THR A 84 -3.84 12.90 -21.00
N GLU A 85 -3.48 14.08 -21.46
CA GLU A 85 -2.75 14.26 -22.73
C GLU A 85 -1.36 13.58 -22.74
N ASN A 86 -0.81 13.30 -21.56
CA ASN A 86 0.51 12.68 -21.37
C ASN A 86 0.46 11.20 -20.94
N GLY A 87 -0.72 10.59 -20.85
CA GLY A 87 -0.87 9.20 -20.37
C GLY A 87 -1.96 9.03 -19.31
N LEU A 88 -1.92 7.93 -18.55
CA LEU A 88 -2.85 7.67 -17.46
C LEU A 88 -2.33 8.32 -16.16
N SER A 89 -3.24 8.93 -15.40
CA SER A 89 -3.00 9.40 -14.03
C SER A 89 -3.93 8.64 -13.10
N SER A 90 -3.37 8.04 -12.05
CA SER A 90 -4.12 7.32 -11.02
C SER A 90 -4.06 8.09 -9.71
N ILE A 91 -5.20 8.19 -9.03
CA ILE A 91 -5.29 8.67 -7.66
C ILE A 91 -5.95 7.55 -6.85
N SER A 92 -5.28 7.08 -5.81
CA SER A 92 -5.77 6.06 -4.89
C SER A 92 -5.92 6.62 -3.48
N SER A 93 -6.81 6.02 -2.70
CA SER A 93 -6.97 6.29 -1.27
C SER A 93 -7.36 5.01 -0.54
N ALA A 94 -6.63 4.68 0.52
CA ALA A 94 -6.96 3.62 1.46
C ALA A 94 -7.94 4.16 2.52
N LEU A 95 -8.94 3.36 2.87
CA LEU A 95 -10.01 3.76 3.82
C LEU A 95 -10.68 5.13 3.57
N PRO A 96 -11.06 5.47 2.33
CA PRO A 96 -11.70 6.75 2.04
C PRO A 96 -13.00 6.91 2.84
N ALA A 97 -13.15 8.05 3.50
CA ALA A 97 -14.32 8.43 4.30
C ALA A 97 -14.64 7.48 5.48
N SER A 98 -13.67 6.69 5.94
CA SER A 98 -13.78 5.89 7.16
C SER A 98 -13.37 6.69 8.40
N ASP A 99 -13.94 6.33 9.55
CA ASP A 99 -13.56 6.86 10.87
C ASP A 99 -12.42 6.02 11.45
N GLU A 100 -11.50 6.62 12.22
CA GLU A 100 -10.36 5.92 12.83
C GLU A 100 -10.78 4.75 13.74
N SER A 101 -12.00 4.79 14.29
CA SER A 101 -12.56 3.70 15.09
C SER A 101 -12.82 2.41 14.30
N VAL A 102 -12.90 2.50 12.97
CA VAL A 102 -13.12 1.36 12.05
C VAL A 102 -11.79 0.68 11.69
N GLY A 103 -10.74 1.48 11.54
CA GLY A 103 -9.41 1.01 11.21
C GLY A 103 -8.45 2.13 10.82
N CYS A 104 -7.16 1.79 10.76
CA CYS A 104 -6.08 2.72 10.50
C CYS A 104 -5.14 2.15 9.43
N ALA A 105 -4.73 2.97 8.46
CA ALA A 105 -3.84 2.58 7.34
C ALA A 105 -2.34 2.71 7.66
N TYR A 106 -2.01 3.47 8.70
CA TYR A 106 -0.68 3.66 9.26
C TYR A 106 -0.85 4.42 10.58
N THR A 107 -0.39 3.86 11.69
CA THR A 107 -0.31 4.58 12.97
C THR A 107 1.16 4.70 13.32
N PHE A 108 1.66 5.92 13.42
CA PHE A 108 2.97 6.14 14.03
C PHE A 108 2.81 5.84 15.52
N VAL A 109 3.49 4.80 16.00
CA VAL A 109 3.63 4.56 17.43
C VAL A 109 4.81 5.42 17.85
N ASP A 110 4.54 6.62 18.34
CA ASP A 110 5.56 7.38 19.06
C ASP A 110 5.86 6.61 20.35
N ASP A 111 6.99 5.90 20.37
CA ASP A 111 7.47 5.18 21.56
C ASP A 111 8.03 6.15 22.63
N ASP A 112 7.90 7.47 22.44
CA ASP A 112 8.26 8.50 23.40
C ASP A 112 7.19 9.61 23.45
N ASP A 113 6.52 9.73 24.60
CA ASP A 113 5.66 10.85 25.01
C ASP A 113 6.43 12.20 25.00
N GLU A 114 6.62 12.83 23.84
CA GLU A 114 6.94 14.26 23.76
C GLU A 114 6.02 14.96 22.73
N ASP A 115 5.00 15.64 23.26
CA ASP A 115 4.06 16.57 22.60
C ASP A 115 4.48 17.05 21.19
N PHE A 116 4.14 16.28 20.14
CA PHE A 116 4.19 16.77 18.77
C PHE A 116 2.96 17.65 18.51
N GLN A 117 3.10 18.95 18.78
CA GLN A 117 2.14 19.95 18.30
C GLN A 117 2.20 20.01 16.76
N THR A 118 1.26 19.36 16.08
CA THR A 118 1.05 19.54 14.65
C THR A 118 0.29 20.86 14.41
N GLU A 119 1.01 21.98 14.46
CA GLU A 119 0.54 23.21 13.81
C GLU A 119 0.62 23.00 12.30
N PHE A 120 -0.47 22.47 11.70
CA PHE A 120 -0.69 22.54 10.26
C PHE A 120 -1.03 23.98 9.86
N ASP A 121 -0.05 24.89 9.96
CA ASP A 121 -0.08 26.14 9.23
C ASP A 121 0.45 25.87 7.82
N ASP A 122 -0.49 25.83 6.86
CA ASP A 122 -0.34 25.77 5.39
C ASP A 122 1.13 25.73 4.90
N PRO A 123 1.74 24.54 4.76
CA PRO A 123 3.08 24.48 4.24
C PRO A 123 3.00 24.82 2.76
N ASN A 124 3.62 25.94 2.40
CA ASN A 124 3.95 26.25 1.02
C ASN A 124 5.00 25.23 0.54
N ILE A 125 4.57 23.98 0.31
CA ILE A 125 5.41 22.86 -0.11
C ILE A 125 5.88 23.15 -1.53
N ASP A 126 7.19 23.38 -1.67
CA ASP A 126 7.83 23.36 -2.97
C ASP A 126 7.97 21.90 -3.39
N PHE A 127 7.09 21.43 -4.28
CA PHE A 127 7.11 20.07 -4.81
C PHE A 127 8.40 19.74 -5.58
N ALA A 128 9.25 20.73 -5.88
CA ALA A 128 10.57 20.51 -6.46
C ALA A 128 11.61 20.01 -5.44
N ASP A 129 11.37 20.18 -4.14
CA ASP A 129 12.24 19.75 -3.03
C ASP A 129 11.76 18.42 -2.39
N LEU A 130 10.70 17.81 -2.92
CA LEU A 130 10.41 16.40 -2.65
C LEU A 130 11.44 15.59 -3.43
N GLU A 131 12.62 15.36 -2.83
CA GLU A 131 13.48 14.25 -3.25
C GLU A 131 12.59 13.00 -3.31
N GLU A 132 12.60 12.27 -4.44
CA GLU A 132 12.02 10.94 -4.52
C GLU A 132 12.65 10.14 -3.38
N ALA A 133 11.91 10.01 -2.27
CA ALA A 133 12.32 9.09 -1.22
C ALA A 133 12.36 7.73 -1.91
N ASP A 134 13.55 7.15 -2.03
CA ASP A 134 13.71 5.79 -2.55
C ASP A 134 12.90 4.86 -1.63
N GLU A 135 11.63 4.62 -1.98
CA GLU A 135 10.75 3.73 -1.23
C GLU A 135 11.36 2.33 -1.29
N GLU A 136 11.66 1.76 -0.12
CA GLU A 136 12.20 0.40 -0.04
C GLU A 136 11.09 -0.58 -0.46
N PRO A 137 11.37 -1.50 -1.40
CA PRO A 137 10.36 -2.45 -1.86
C PRO A 137 9.98 -3.41 -0.73
N PHE A 138 8.70 -3.77 -0.67
CA PHE A 138 8.21 -4.79 0.25
C PHE A 138 8.75 -6.19 -0.10
N LEU A 139 8.88 -6.49 -1.41
CA LEU A 139 9.55 -7.66 -1.93
C LEU A 139 10.48 -7.28 -3.09
N ASP A 140 11.69 -7.81 -3.07
CA ASP A 140 12.70 -7.70 -4.13
C ASP A 140 12.99 -9.10 -4.68
N PHE A 141 12.52 -9.37 -5.90
CA PHE A 141 12.74 -10.64 -6.59
C PHE A 141 14.06 -10.65 -7.37
N THR A 142 14.73 -9.50 -7.54
CA THR A 142 16.02 -9.41 -8.24
C THR A 142 17.18 -10.02 -7.44
N GLN A 143 17.00 -10.20 -6.12
CA GLN A 143 17.98 -10.78 -5.22
C GLN A 143 17.75 -12.28 -4.94
N MET A 144 16.70 -12.88 -5.50
CA MET A 144 16.38 -14.30 -5.36
C MET A 144 17.04 -15.13 -6.48
N ASP A 145 18.33 -15.47 -6.30
CA ASP A 145 19.07 -16.44 -7.12
C ASP A 145 18.83 -17.91 -6.69
#